data_AF-A0A3A3DBC6-F1
#
_entry.id   AF-A0A3A3DBC6-F1
#
_cell.length_a   1.000
_cell.length_b   1.000
_cell.length_c   1.000
_cell.angle_alpha   90.00
_cell.angle_beta   90.00
_cell.angle_gamma   90.00
#
_symmetry.space_group_name_H-M   'P 1'
#
loop_
_entity.id
_entity.type
_entity.pdbx_description
1 polymer ?
#
loop_
_entity_poly.entity_id
_entity_poly.type
_entity_poly.pdbx_seq_one_letter_code
_entity_poly.pdbx_strand_id
1 'polypeptide(L)'
;MGTKKIILSAASITVLVGAAFYYMGDVEHSELSEKNHNVEQSLITTNTAKLEQISAKISDKIDSEKPLPKSGEVNTKERMLVAFERMQMSVGKFNSSAFMKAELQELLKDSDTVDIAKNTLLNLENAKQSFGEEQALARVYSIKLLEELANQGEPHQLYDTTVKLAEVLDQQALDNQGFQKRQDLDLEELVHASINTFEEAQVLEHPEIVMTELGYSDEQHDRVRKIYANIFGSVFLRNSSIDESIARVQALFNKQGSSNG
;
A
#
# COMPACT_ATOMS: atom_id res chain seq x y z
N MET A 1 -23.02 42.32 13.87
CA MET A 1 -23.72 41.17 14.49
C MET A 1 -24.22 40.27 13.36
N GLY A 2 -23.93 38.96 13.43
CA GLY A 2 -24.64 37.95 12.65
C GLY A 2 -23.85 37.18 11.59
N THR A 3 -22.71 36.57 11.94
CA THR A 3 -22.10 35.48 11.15
C THR A 3 -22.99 34.23 11.19
N LYS A 4 -23.55 33.80 10.05
CA LYS A 4 -24.15 32.46 9.89
C LYS A 4 -23.11 31.50 9.31
N LYS A 5 -22.64 30.58 10.15
CA LYS A 5 -21.85 29.41 9.76
C LYS A 5 -22.76 28.40 9.07
N ILE A 6 -22.32 27.89 7.91
CA ILE A 6 -22.84 26.67 7.29
C ILE A 6 -22.02 25.53 7.86
N ILE A 7 -22.66 24.61 8.60
CA ILE A 7 -22.06 23.36 9.06
C ILE A 7 -22.67 22.25 8.20
N LEU A 8 -21.84 21.60 7.39
CA LEU A 8 -22.11 20.29 6.82
C LEU A 8 -22.06 19.28 7.98
N SER A 9 -23.18 18.64 8.29
CA SER A 9 -23.25 17.48 9.18
C SER A 9 -23.16 16.19 8.37
N ALA A 10 -22.11 15.42 8.65
CA ALA A 10 -21.85 14.09 8.15
C ALA A 10 -22.97 13.11 8.52
N ALA A 11 -23.37 12.26 7.57
CA ALA A 11 -24.23 11.11 7.84
C ALA A 11 -23.35 9.92 8.26
N SER A 12 -23.27 9.68 9.56
CA SER A 12 -22.75 8.44 10.13
C SER A 12 -23.86 7.39 10.11
N ILE A 13 -23.68 6.30 9.35
CA ILE A 13 -24.57 5.13 9.44
C ILE A 13 -23.98 4.20 10.50
N THR A 14 -24.58 4.23 11.68
CA THR A 14 -24.33 3.27 12.76
C THR A 14 -25.34 2.14 12.63
N VAL A 15 -24.88 0.90 12.38
CA VAL A 15 -25.74 -0.29 12.48
C VAL A 15 -25.58 -0.86 13.89
N LEU A 16 -26.57 -0.58 14.75
CA LEU A 16 -26.75 -1.19 16.06
C LEU A 16 -27.57 -2.47 15.90
N VAL A 17 -26.97 -3.63 16.15
CA VAL A 17 -27.70 -4.90 16.32
C VAL A 17 -27.87 -5.13 17.82
N GLY A 18 -29.05 -4.80 18.34
CA GLY A 18 -29.47 -5.06 19.72
C GLY A 18 -30.32 -6.33 19.80
N ALA A 19 -29.98 -7.20 20.75
CA ALA A 19 -30.61 -8.49 20.98
C ALA A 19 -31.86 -8.45 21.88
N ALA A 20 -32.64 -9.53 21.77
CA ALA A 20 -33.54 -10.16 22.74
C ALA A 20 -34.99 -9.66 22.89
N PHE A 21 -35.94 -10.58 22.69
CA PHE A 21 -36.98 -10.91 23.67
C PHE A 21 -37.47 -12.36 23.49
N TYR A 22 -37.74 -13.01 24.62
CA TYR A 22 -38.15 -14.41 24.82
C TYR A 22 -39.64 -14.45 25.25
N TYR A 23 -40.31 -15.58 25.00
CA TYR A 23 -41.60 -16.11 25.53
C TYR A 23 -42.95 -15.55 25.02
N MET A 24 -43.68 -16.34 24.21
CA MET A 24 -44.95 -17.04 24.56
C MET A 24 -45.46 -17.90 23.38
N GLY A 25 -46.29 -18.90 23.70
CA GLY A 25 -46.64 -20.07 22.89
C GLY A 25 -47.33 -19.87 21.53
N ASP A 26 -47.16 -20.92 20.72
CA ASP A 26 -47.90 -21.38 19.53
C ASP A 26 -48.71 -20.36 18.73
N VAL A 27 -48.24 -20.09 17.50
CA VAL A 27 -48.99 -20.20 16.22
C VAL A 27 -48.06 -19.71 15.07
N GLU A 28 -47.87 -20.58 14.07
CA GLU A 28 -47.43 -20.30 12.70
C GLU A 28 -46.19 -19.38 12.48
N HIS A 29 -44.98 -19.96 12.60
CA HIS A 29 -43.77 -19.38 12.03
C HIS A 29 -43.01 -20.40 11.19
N SER A 30 -43.45 -20.61 9.94
CA SER A 30 -42.62 -21.29 8.93
C SER A 30 -42.60 -20.61 7.54
N GLU A 31 -43.32 -19.51 7.31
CA GLU A 31 -43.31 -18.82 5.99
C GLU A 31 -42.71 -17.40 6.00
N LEU A 32 -42.51 -16.78 7.18
CA LEU A 32 -41.95 -15.43 7.29
C LEU A 32 -40.41 -15.39 7.30
N SER A 33 -39.74 -16.52 7.54
CA SER A 33 -38.27 -16.59 7.55
C SER A 33 -37.69 -16.73 6.13
N GLU A 34 -38.36 -17.41 5.20
CA GLU A 34 -37.85 -17.62 3.84
C GLU A 34 -38.02 -16.36 2.97
N LYS A 35 -39.12 -15.61 3.10
CA LYS A 35 -39.34 -14.39 2.31
C LYS A 35 -38.36 -13.26 2.66
N ASN A 36 -38.00 -13.10 3.92
CA ASN A 36 -37.04 -12.07 4.34
C ASN A 36 -35.62 -12.39 3.87
N HIS A 37 -35.21 -13.66 3.88
CA HIS A 37 -33.91 -14.09 3.37
C HIS A 37 -33.81 -13.94 1.83
N ASN A 38 -34.90 -14.21 1.11
CA ASN A 38 -34.95 -14.07 -0.35
C ASN A 38 -34.97 -12.59 -0.82
N VAL A 39 -35.63 -11.71 -0.07
CA VAL A 39 -35.64 -10.26 -0.36
C VAL A 39 -34.27 -9.63 -0.08
N GLU A 40 -33.62 -9.98 1.06
CA GLU A 40 -32.23 -9.55 1.35
C GLU A 40 -31.24 -10.09 0.31
N GLN A 41 -31.30 -11.37 -0.05
CA GLN A 41 -30.43 -11.93 -1.10
C GLN A 41 -30.67 -11.29 -2.48
N SER A 42 -31.91 -10.97 -2.85
CA SER A 42 -32.21 -10.29 -4.13
C SER A 42 -31.73 -8.82 -4.15
N LEU A 43 -31.78 -8.13 -3.01
CA LEU A 43 -31.28 -6.76 -2.87
C LEU A 43 -29.74 -6.71 -2.87
N ILE A 44 -29.09 -7.67 -2.21
CA ILE A 44 -27.63 -7.83 -2.22
C ILE A 44 -27.13 -8.16 -3.63
N THR A 45 -27.79 -9.07 -4.35
CA THR A 45 -27.43 -9.39 -5.76
C THR A 45 -27.70 -8.22 -6.72
N THR A 46 -28.79 -7.47 -6.53
CA THR A 46 -29.08 -6.29 -7.38
C THR A 46 -28.07 -5.16 -7.16
N ASN A 47 -27.64 -4.96 -5.91
CA ASN A 47 -26.67 -3.91 -5.58
C ASN A 47 -25.26 -4.28 -6.02
N THR A 48 -24.83 -5.53 -5.87
CA THR A 48 -23.53 -6.02 -6.38
C THR A 48 -23.45 -5.89 -7.91
N ALA A 49 -24.48 -6.30 -8.65
CA ALA A 49 -24.52 -6.14 -10.12
C ALA A 49 -24.41 -4.67 -10.56
N LYS A 50 -25.01 -3.73 -9.83
CA LYS A 50 -24.87 -2.28 -10.12
C LYS A 50 -23.45 -1.77 -9.86
N LEU A 51 -22.81 -2.25 -8.80
CA LEU A 51 -21.42 -1.89 -8.47
C LEU A 51 -20.44 -2.42 -9.53
N GLU A 52 -20.64 -3.66 -9.99
CA GLU A 52 -19.88 -4.24 -11.10
C GLU A 52 -20.05 -3.42 -12.38
N GLN A 53 -21.26 -2.98 -12.71
CA GLN A 53 -21.50 -2.10 -13.86
C GLN A 53 -20.78 -0.75 -13.74
N ILE A 54 -20.73 -0.16 -12.54
CA ILE A 54 -20.00 1.09 -12.32
C ILE A 54 -18.49 0.86 -12.52
N SER A 55 -17.96 -0.23 -11.98
CA SER A 55 -16.56 -0.63 -12.17
C SER A 55 -16.20 -0.84 -13.64
N ALA A 56 -17.07 -1.53 -14.39
CA ALA A 56 -16.89 -1.76 -15.83
C ALA A 56 -16.88 -0.42 -16.59
N LYS A 57 -17.86 0.46 -16.35
CA LYS A 57 -17.91 1.78 -17.00
C LYS A 57 -16.67 2.64 -16.75
N ILE A 58 -16.09 2.56 -15.55
CA ILE A 58 -14.86 3.28 -15.22
C ILE A 58 -13.69 2.71 -16.04
N SER A 59 -13.58 1.39 -16.10
CA SER A 59 -12.54 0.68 -16.85
C SER A 59 -12.66 0.99 -18.34
N ASP A 60 -13.86 0.84 -18.92
CA ASP A 60 -14.16 1.15 -20.33
C ASP A 60 -13.82 2.61 -20.68
N LYS A 61 -14.08 3.54 -19.75
CA LYS A 61 -13.73 4.95 -19.94
C LYS A 61 -12.21 5.13 -19.99
N ILE A 62 -11.46 4.51 -19.09
CA ILE A 62 -9.99 4.59 -19.10
C ILE A 62 -9.44 3.91 -20.36
N ASP A 63 -9.99 2.78 -20.78
CA ASP A 63 -9.61 2.06 -22.00
C ASP A 63 -9.84 2.86 -23.27
N SER A 64 -10.96 3.60 -23.35
CA SER A 64 -11.25 4.46 -24.48
C SER A 64 -10.41 5.74 -24.51
N GLU A 65 -10.10 6.33 -23.35
CA GLU A 65 -9.27 7.54 -23.25
C GLU A 65 -7.78 7.24 -23.43
N LYS A 66 -7.31 6.09 -22.92
CA LYS A 66 -5.90 5.73 -22.87
C LYS A 66 -5.73 4.21 -22.89
N PRO A 67 -5.82 3.54 -24.05
CA PRO A 67 -5.70 2.09 -24.14
C PRO A 67 -4.33 1.61 -23.68
N LEU A 68 -4.27 0.48 -22.96
CA LEU A 68 -3.01 -0.17 -22.64
C LEU A 68 -2.43 -0.83 -23.90
N PRO A 69 -1.20 -0.48 -24.33
CA PRO A 69 -0.57 -1.12 -25.48
C PRO A 69 -0.39 -2.62 -25.24
N LYS A 70 -0.60 -3.41 -26.30
CA LYS A 70 -0.31 -4.84 -26.26
C LYS A 70 1.19 -5.07 -26.17
N SER A 71 1.58 -6.23 -25.67
CA SER A 71 2.98 -6.65 -25.66
C SER A 71 3.57 -6.57 -27.07
N GLY A 72 4.72 -5.89 -27.19
CA GLY A 72 5.43 -5.68 -28.46
C GLY A 72 4.97 -4.49 -29.31
N GLU A 73 3.86 -3.81 -28.99
CA GLU A 73 3.44 -2.60 -29.72
C GLU A 73 4.35 -1.40 -29.39
N VAL A 74 4.84 -1.34 -28.16
CA VAL A 74 5.78 -0.34 -27.65
C VAL A 74 6.83 -1.05 -26.79
N ASN A 75 7.90 -0.34 -26.42
CA ASN A 75 8.89 -0.87 -25.48
C ASN A 75 8.31 -0.99 -24.05
N THR A 76 8.89 -1.84 -23.22
CA THR A 76 8.38 -2.13 -21.86
C THR A 76 8.26 -0.88 -20.99
N LYS A 77 9.19 0.07 -21.08
CA LYS A 77 9.15 1.32 -20.30
C LYS A 77 7.95 2.19 -20.68
N GLU A 78 7.69 2.32 -21.97
CA GLU A 78 6.55 3.08 -22.49
C GLU A 78 5.23 2.42 -22.10
N ARG A 79 5.16 1.07 -22.18
CA ARG A 79 4.00 0.31 -21.70
C ARG A 79 3.76 0.51 -20.21
N MET A 80 4.81 0.47 -19.39
CA MET A 80 4.74 0.76 -17.95
C MET A 80 4.21 2.16 -17.69
N LEU A 81 4.74 3.18 -18.37
CA LEU A 81 4.29 4.56 -18.19
C LEU A 81 2.80 4.70 -18.49
N VAL A 82 2.32 4.12 -19.61
CA VAL A 82 0.90 4.16 -19.96
C VAL A 82 0.05 3.47 -18.89
N ALA A 83 0.45 2.31 -18.39
CA ALA A 83 -0.23 1.62 -17.30
C ALA A 83 -0.25 2.45 -16.00
N PHE A 84 0.86 3.11 -15.67
CA PHE A 84 0.97 3.97 -14.48
C PHE A 84 0.04 5.17 -14.56
N GLU A 85 -0.06 5.80 -15.73
CA GLU A 85 -0.99 6.90 -15.97
C GLU A 85 -2.45 6.42 -15.93
N ARG A 86 -2.75 5.22 -16.46
CA ARG A 86 -4.09 4.60 -16.35
C ARG A 86 -4.46 4.32 -14.90
N MET A 87 -3.53 3.78 -14.11
CA MET A 87 -3.72 3.58 -12.67
C MET A 87 -3.95 4.91 -11.96
N GLN A 88 -3.20 5.96 -12.31
CA GLN A 88 -3.39 7.30 -11.76
C GLN A 88 -4.77 7.88 -12.11
N MET A 89 -5.26 7.65 -13.34
CA MET A 89 -6.62 8.01 -13.73
C MET A 89 -7.68 7.25 -12.93
N SER A 90 -7.37 6.08 -12.37
CA SER A 90 -8.30 5.30 -11.55
C SER A 90 -8.41 5.82 -10.11
N VAL A 91 -7.43 6.57 -9.60
CA VAL A 91 -7.38 7.03 -8.20
C VAL A 91 -8.64 7.81 -7.83
N GLY A 92 -9.21 7.50 -6.66
CA GLY A 92 -10.44 8.12 -6.15
C GLY A 92 -11.73 7.65 -6.84
N LYS A 93 -11.64 6.75 -7.83
CA LYS A 93 -12.82 6.13 -8.46
C LYS A 93 -13.23 4.85 -7.73
N PHE A 94 -14.49 4.46 -7.92
CA PHE A 94 -15.04 3.21 -7.39
C PHE A 94 -14.24 2.01 -7.91
N ASN A 95 -13.91 1.07 -7.02
CA ASN A 95 -13.15 -0.15 -7.32
C ASN A 95 -11.75 0.07 -7.95
N SER A 96 -11.14 1.23 -7.72
CA SER A 96 -9.79 1.56 -8.22
C SER A 96 -8.72 0.56 -7.78
N SER A 97 -8.81 0.00 -6.58
CA SER A 97 -7.86 -1.02 -6.10
C SER A 97 -7.84 -2.27 -7.00
N ALA A 98 -9.00 -2.80 -7.38
CA ALA A 98 -9.07 -3.96 -8.26
C ALA A 98 -8.56 -3.64 -9.68
N PHE A 99 -8.86 -2.44 -10.18
CA PHE A 99 -8.32 -1.98 -11.47
C PHE A 99 -6.79 -1.88 -11.45
N MET A 100 -6.23 -1.23 -10.43
CA MET A 100 -4.77 -1.12 -10.26
C MET A 100 -4.12 -2.49 -10.16
N LYS A 101 -4.71 -3.41 -9.38
CA LYS A 101 -4.22 -4.78 -9.27
C LYS A 101 -4.19 -5.47 -10.64
N ALA A 102 -5.24 -5.34 -11.45
CA ALA A 102 -5.28 -5.92 -12.79
C ALA A 102 -4.19 -5.33 -13.72
N GLU A 103 -3.96 -4.01 -13.67
CA GLU A 103 -2.88 -3.35 -14.42
C GLU A 103 -1.50 -3.87 -14.01
N LEU A 104 -1.22 -3.96 -12.71
CA LEU A 104 0.06 -4.46 -12.19
C LEU A 104 0.29 -5.92 -12.60
N GLN A 105 -0.74 -6.77 -12.48
CA GLN A 105 -0.68 -8.16 -12.90
C GLN A 105 -0.44 -8.31 -14.41
N GLU A 106 -1.00 -7.43 -15.23
CA GLU A 106 -0.78 -7.41 -16.67
C GLU A 106 0.65 -6.97 -17.04
N LEU A 107 1.25 -6.06 -16.26
CA LEU A 107 2.65 -5.68 -16.42
C LEU A 107 3.62 -6.79 -15.99
N LEU A 108 3.31 -7.50 -14.90
CA LEU A 108 4.15 -8.60 -14.37
C LEU A 108 4.26 -9.81 -15.31
N LYS A 109 3.47 -9.88 -16.38
CA LYS A 109 3.63 -10.88 -17.45
C LYS A 109 4.91 -10.68 -18.27
N ASP A 110 5.48 -9.48 -18.24
CA ASP A 110 6.76 -9.15 -18.86
C ASP A 110 7.85 -9.09 -17.77
N SER A 111 8.83 -9.99 -17.84
CA SER A 111 9.92 -10.10 -16.87
C SER A 111 10.76 -8.84 -16.74
N ASP A 112 10.89 -8.07 -17.83
CA ASP A 112 11.73 -6.86 -17.86
C ASP A 112 11.14 -5.74 -16.99
N THR A 113 9.83 -5.79 -16.73
CA THR A 113 9.12 -4.81 -15.91
C THR A 113 9.68 -4.73 -14.49
N VAL A 114 10.05 -5.88 -13.91
CA VAL A 114 10.59 -5.95 -12.55
C VAL A 114 11.95 -5.25 -12.50
N ASP A 115 12.85 -5.56 -13.43
CA ASP A 115 14.17 -4.94 -13.50
C ASP A 115 14.09 -3.43 -13.74
N ILE A 116 13.16 -2.98 -14.59
CA ILE A 116 12.92 -1.55 -14.81
C ILE A 116 12.41 -0.89 -13.53
N ALA A 117 11.46 -1.50 -12.81
CA ALA A 117 10.92 -0.96 -11.56
C ALA A 117 12.00 -0.81 -10.48
N LYS A 118 12.86 -1.83 -10.30
CA LYS A 118 14.00 -1.77 -9.38
C LYS A 118 14.97 -0.64 -9.75
N ASN A 119 15.37 -0.58 -11.01
CA ASN A 119 16.29 0.47 -11.49
C ASN A 119 15.71 1.87 -11.35
N THR A 120 14.39 2.02 -11.49
CA THR A 120 13.67 3.29 -11.30
C THR A 120 13.77 3.79 -9.85
N LEU A 121 13.80 2.89 -8.88
CA LEU A 121 13.91 3.22 -7.46
C LEU A 121 15.37 3.44 -7.03
N LEU A 122 16.28 2.61 -7.52
CA LEU A 122 17.69 2.64 -7.11
C LEU A 122 18.51 3.72 -7.81
N ASN A 123 18.08 4.21 -8.98
CA ASN A 123 18.81 5.20 -9.76
C ASN A 123 17.89 6.32 -10.26
N LEU A 124 17.87 7.43 -9.50
CA LEU A 124 17.05 8.60 -9.82
C LEU A 124 17.39 9.22 -11.18
N GLU A 125 18.66 9.21 -11.60
CA GLU A 125 19.04 9.73 -12.92
C GLU A 125 18.52 8.83 -14.04
N ASN A 126 18.55 7.51 -13.85
CA ASN A 126 17.93 6.58 -14.78
C ASN A 126 16.40 6.75 -14.85
N ALA A 127 15.75 6.99 -13.71
CA ALA A 127 14.32 7.27 -13.65
C ALA A 127 13.97 8.55 -14.43
N LYS A 128 14.74 9.63 -14.26
CA LYS A 128 14.59 10.88 -15.03
C LYS A 128 14.81 10.66 -16.52
N GLN A 129 15.82 9.87 -16.91
CA GLN A 129 16.09 9.57 -18.32
C GLN A 129 14.98 8.71 -18.95
N SER A 130 14.43 7.76 -18.19
CA SER A 130 13.45 6.79 -18.69
C SER A 130 12.02 7.34 -18.69
N PHE A 131 11.66 8.15 -17.70
CA PHE A 131 10.27 8.60 -17.47
C PHE A 131 10.11 10.13 -17.48
N GLY A 132 11.20 10.89 -17.58
CA GLY A 132 11.16 12.35 -17.66
C GLY A 132 10.47 12.99 -16.46
N GLU A 133 9.49 13.85 -16.74
CA GLU A 133 8.69 14.53 -15.71
C GLU A 133 7.86 13.54 -14.86
N GLU A 134 7.52 12.38 -15.42
CA GLU A 134 6.70 11.35 -14.77
C GLU A 134 7.53 10.40 -13.87
N GLN A 135 8.82 10.70 -13.61
CA GLN A 135 9.66 9.85 -12.76
C GLN A 135 9.08 9.62 -11.35
N ALA A 136 8.38 10.60 -10.79
CA ALA A 136 7.78 10.47 -9.46
C ALA A 136 6.62 9.47 -9.49
N LEU A 137 5.79 9.54 -10.54
CA LEU A 137 4.71 8.58 -10.79
C LEU A 137 5.29 7.18 -10.96
N ALA A 138 6.33 7.06 -11.79
CA ALA A 138 6.99 5.79 -12.06
C ALA A 138 7.56 5.15 -10.80
N ARG A 139 8.17 5.92 -9.90
CA ARG A 139 8.66 5.42 -8.61
C ARG A 139 7.52 4.89 -7.73
N VAL A 140 6.45 5.66 -7.55
CA VAL A 140 5.28 5.23 -6.75
C VAL A 140 4.71 3.90 -7.26
N TYR A 141 4.48 3.78 -8.58
CA TYR A 141 3.92 2.54 -9.13
C TYR A 141 4.94 1.41 -9.28
N SER A 142 6.24 1.71 -9.30
CA SER A 142 7.30 0.69 -9.20
C SER A 142 7.26 0.00 -7.83
N ILE A 143 7.05 0.75 -6.75
CA ILE A 143 6.87 0.16 -5.40
C ILE A 143 5.63 -0.74 -5.39
N LYS A 144 4.50 -0.26 -5.92
CA LYS A 144 3.26 -1.05 -6.00
C LYS A 144 3.41 -2.31 -6.85
N LEU A 145 4.20 -2.26 -7.91
CA LEU A 145 4.51 -3.41 -8.75
C LEU A 145 5.32 -4.46 -7.99
N LEU A 146 6.35 -4.05 -7.25
CA LEU A 146 7.15 -4.95 -6.42
C LEU A 146 6.33 -5.53 -5.26
N GLU A 147 5.40 -4.75 -4.69
CA GLU A 147 4.44 -5.21 -3.68
C GLU A 147 3.47 -6.26 -4.26
N GLU A 148 2.90 -6.03 -5.45
CA GLU A 148 2.03 -7.03 -6.10
C GLU A 148 2.79 -8.30 -6.45
N LEU A 149 4.06 -8.19 -6.87
CA LEU A 149 4.91 -9.36 -7.10
C LEU A 149 5.15 -10.14 -5.79
N ALA A 150 5.41 -9.44 -4.68
CA ALA A 150 5.56 -10.07 -3.38
C ALA A 150 4.27 -10.78 -2.92
N ASN A 151 3.11 -10.17 -3.16
CA ASN A 151 1.79 -10.77 -2.89
C ASN A 151 1.51 -12.03 -3.73
N GLN A 152 2.23 -12.24 -4.84
CA GLN A 152 2.18 -13.47 -5.64
C GLN A 152 3.15 -14.55 -5.14
N GLY A 153 3.85 -14.32 -4.02
CA GLY A 153 4.78 -15.26 -3.40
C GLY A 153 6.25 -15.01 -3.71
N GLU A 154 6.59 -13.88 -4.34
CA GLU A 154 7.96 -13.56 -4.78
C GLU A 154 8.52 -12.29 -4.08
N PRO A 155 8.64 -12.26 -2.73
CA PRO A 155 8.99 -11.06 -1.98
C PRO A 155 10.44 -10.61 -2.13
N HIS A 156 11.33 -11.48 -2.63
CA HIS A 156 12.76 -11.21 -2.70
C HIS A 156 13.10 -9.94 -3.50
N GLN A 157 12.37 -9.65 -4.57
CA GLN A 157 12.64 -8.45 -5.38
C GLN A 157 12.30 -7.16 -4.63
N LEU A 158 11.25 -7.19 -3.80
CA LEU A 158 10.89 -6.08 -2.93
C LEU A 158 11.96 -5.89 -1.84
N TYR A 159 12.35 -6.96 -1.14
CA TYR A 159 13.34 -6.90 -0.06
C TYR A 159 14.71 -6.44 -0.55
N ASP A 160 15.22 -7.02 -1.64
CA ASP A 160 16.49 -6.63 -2.27
C ASP A 160 16.50 -5.15 -2.66
N THR A 161 15.37 -4.63 -3.13
CA THR A 161 15.25 -3.20 -3.50
C THR A 161 15.20 -2.31 -2.27
N THR A 162 14.50 -2.72 -1.21
CA THR A 162 14.48 -2.03 0.08
C THR A 162 15.88 -1.91 0.67
N VAL A 163 16.62 -3.03 0.73
CA VAL A 163 18.00 -3.09 1.24
C VAL A 163 18.91 -2.16 0.43
N LYS A 164 18.91 -2.30 -0.90
CA LYS A 164 19.78 -1.51 -1.78
C LYS A 164 19.45 -0.01 -1.72
N LEU A 165 18.18 0.36 -1.62
CA LEU A 165 17.83 1.77 -1.46
C LEU A 165 18.30 2.30 -0.10
N ALA A 166 18.14 1.53 0.97
CA ALA A 166 18.66 1.89 2.29
C ALA A 166 20.17 2.12 2.25
N GLU A 167 20.94 1.25 1.60
CA GLU A 167 22.40 1.39 1.40
C GLU A 167 22.75 2.66 0.60
N VAL A 168 22.04 2.93 -0.51
CA VAL A 168 22.25 4.13 -1.31
C VAL A 168 21.99 5.40 -0.50
N LEU A 169 20.91 5.44 0.27
CA LEU A 169 20.58 6.59 1.11
C LEU A 169 21.53 6.70 2.29
N ASP A 170 21.99 5.59 2.85
CA ASP A 170 22.97 5.61 3.93
C ASP A 170 24.28 6.25 3.45
N GLN A 171 24.80 5.81 2.31
CA GLN A 171 25.99 6.38 1.70
C GLN A 171 25.81 7.87 1.38
N GLN A 172 24.67 8.28 0.81
CA GLN A 172 24.37 9.69 0.59
C GLN A 172 24.38 10.49 1.90
N ALA A 173 23.82 9.94 2.97
CA ALA A 173 23.79 10.61 4.26
C ALA A 173 25.19 10.74 4.88
N LEU A 174 26.03 9.70 4.80
CA LEU A 174 27.42 9.72 5.23
C LEU A 174 28.26 10.74 4.45
N ASP A 175 28.00 10.88 3.15
CA ASP A 175 28.61 11.88 2.28
C ASP A 175 28.04 13.30 2.47
N ASN A 176 27.18 13.51 3.49
CA ASN A 176 26.49 14.76 3.79
C ASN A 176 25.63 15.28 2.63
N GLN A 177 25.15 14.39 1.77
CA GLN A 177 24.22 14.70 0.69
C GLN A 177 22.77 14.65 1.18
N GLY A 178 21.95 15.57 0.68
CA GLY A 178 20.51 15.53 0.90
C GLY A 178 19.88 14.40 0.10
N PHE A 179 18.85 13.74 0.65
CA PHE A 179 18.07 12.77 -0.12
C PHE A 179 17.31 13.52 -1.20
N GLN A 180 17.50 13.10 -2.45
CA GLN A 180 16.95 13.83 -3.59
C GLN A 180 15.50 13.44 -3.84
N LYS A 181 14.69 14.37 -4.36
CA LYS A 181 13.34 14.09 -4.91
C LYS A 181 12.46 13.17 -4.05
N ARG A 182 12.55 13.29 -2.72
CA ARG A 182 11.81 12.47 -1.76
C ARG A 182 12.15 10.97 -1.76
N GLN A 183 13.40 10.58 -2.03
CA GLN A 183 13.83 9.18 -1.92
C GLN A 183 13.70 8.62 -0.49
N ASP A 184 13.64 9.48 0.53
CA ASP A 184 13.24 9.10 1.89
C ASP A 184 11.84 8.48 1.92
N LEU A 185 10.89 9.07 1.20
CA LEU A 185 9.54 8.51 1.11
C LEU A 185 9.50 7.21 0.32
N ASP A 186 10.36 7.04 -0.69
CA ASP A 186 10.43 5.75 -1.40
C ASP A 186 10.87 4.64 -0.46
N LEU A 187 11.88 4.91 0.38
CA LEU A 187 12.34 3.94 1.37
C LEU A 187 11.26 3.69 2.43
N GLU A 188 10.57 4.74 2.89
CA GLU A 188 9.45 4.60 3.83
C GLU A 188 8.35 3.66 3.28
N GLU A 189 7.92 3.89 2.04
CA GLU A 189 6.91 3.08 1.36
C GLU A 189 7.42 1.66 1.06
N LEU A 190 8.68 1.48 0.67
CA LEU A 190 9.30 0.16 0.46
C LEU A 190 9.37 -0.65 1.75
N VAL A 191 9.81 -0.04 2.86
CA VAL A 191 9.84 -0.72 4.18
C VAL A 191 8.42 -1.07 4.61
N HIS A 192 7.46 -0.16 4.45
CA HIS A 192 6.06 -0.44 4.77
C HIS A 192 5.48 -1.58 3.93
N ALA A 193 5.66 -1.55 2.60
CA ALA A 193 5.22 -2.62 1.70
C ALA A 193 5.89 -3.95 2.06
N SER A 194 7.19 -3.94 2.39
CA SER A 194 7.93 -5.14 2.77
C SER A 194 7.46 -5.72 4.10
N ILE A 195 7.08 -4.90 5.08
CA ILE A 195 6.54 -5.40 6.35
C ILE A 195 5.22 -6.15 6.14
N ASN A 196 4.38 -5.69 5.21
CA ASN A 196 3.07 -6.30 4.94
C ASN A 196 3.14 -7.69 4.31
N THR A 197 4.33 -8.14 3.89
CA THR A 197 4.55 -9.49 3.36
C THR A 197 5.01 -10.49 4.42
N PHE A 198 5.25 -10.03 5.66
CA PHE A 198 5.50 -10.88 6.81
C PHE A 198 4.22 -11.15 7.59
N GLU A 199 4.19 -12.28 8.31
CA GLU A 199 3.14 -12.55 9.28
C GLU A 199 3.18 -11.51 10.42
N GLU A 200 2.01 -11.02 10.84
CA GLU A 200 1.93 -9.97 11.86
C GLU A 200 2.63 -10.38 13.17
N ALA A 201 2.47 -11.64 13.59
CA ALA A 201 3.15 -12.17 14.77
C ALA A 201 4.67 -12.08 14.66
N GLN A 202 5.24 -12.35 13.48
CA GLN A 202 6.68 -12.23 13.25
C GLN A 202 7.17 -10.79 13.41
N VAL A 203 6.40 -9.82 12.90
CA VAL A 203 6.74 -8.39 13.01
C VAL A 203 6.64 -7.89 14.45
N LEU A 204 5.69 -8.40 15.25
CA LEU A 204 5.47 -7.95 16.62
C LEU A 204 6.37 -8.64 17.65
N GLU A 205 6.67 -9.92 17.47
CA GLU A 205 7.43 -10.74 18.41
C GLU A 205 8.94 -10.75 18.11
N HIS A 206 9.31 -10.68 16.82
CA HIS A 206 10.69 -10.71 16.34
C HIS A 206 11.03 -9.56 15.37
N PRO A 207 10.75 -8.29 15.74
CA PRO A 207 10.97 -7.14 14.86
C PRO A 207 12.43 -7.01 14.42
N GLU A 208 13.40 -7.40 15.24
CA GLU A 208 14.82 -7.36 14.90
C GLU A 208 15.19 -8.24 13.70
N ILE A 209 14.52 -9.39 13.54
CA ILE A 209 14.75 -10.30 12.41
C ILE A 209 14.20 -9.65 11.14
N VAL A 210 12.97 -9.13 11.20
CA VAL A 210 12.34 -8.44 10.08
C VAL A 210 13.15 -7.21 9.67
N MET A 211 13.59 -6.41 10.63
CA MET A 211 14.44 -5.24 10.38
C MET A 211 15.74 -5.63 9.66
N THR A 212 16.41 -6.69 10.12
CA THR A 212 17.65 -7.19 9.52
C THR A 212 17.43 -7.67 8.09
N GLU A 213 16.36 -8.43 7.84
CA GLU A 213 15.98 -8.90 6.51
C GLU A 213 15.73 -7.73 5.54
N LEU A 214 15.20 -6.62 6.06
CA LEU A 214 14.94 -5.40 5.30
C LEU A 214 16.14 -4.44 5.27
N GLY A 215 17.33 -4.86 5.69
CA GLY A 215 18.57 -4.10 5.54
C GLY A 215 18.80 -3.02 6.59
N TYR A 216 18.08 -3.05 7.71
CA TYR A 216 18.41 -2.19 8.84
C TYR A 216 19.75 -2.58 9.48
N SER A 217 20.54 -1.58 9.84
CA SER A 217 21.73 -1.75 10.68
C SER A 217 21.87 -0.61 11.68
N ASP A 218 22.33 -0.91 12.90
CA ASP A 218 22.65 0.11 13.91
C ASP A 218 23.84 1.00 13.52
N GLU A 219 24.63 0.57 12.53
CA GLU A 219 25.76 1.34 11.98
C GLU A 219 25.33 2.37 10.93
N GLN A 220 24.09 2.30 10.44
CA GLN A 220 23.56 3.27 9.48
C GLN A 220 23.50 4.68 10.07
N HIS A 221 23.59 5.67 9.20
CA HIS A 221 23.37 7.06 9.50
C HIS A 221 21.96 7.27 10.09
N ASP A 222 21.87 8.14 11.10
CA ASP A 222 20.67 8.40 11.91
C ASP A 222 19.43 8.76 11.07
N ARG A 223 19.63 9.41 9.92
CA ARG A 223 18.58 9.74 8.94
C ARG A 223 17.89 8.51 8.36
N VAL A 224 18.62 7.45 8.04
CA VAL A 224 18.06 6.20 7.52
C VAL A 224 17.41 5.42 8.65
N ARG A 225 18.10 5.31 9.80
CA ARG A 225 17.57 4.64 11.00
C ARG A 225 16.22 5.20 11.45
N LYS A 226 16.04 6.53 11.35
CA LYS A 226 14.76 7.20 11.64
C LYS A 226 13.60 6.75 10.74
N ILE A 227 13.86 6.39 9.49
CA ILE A 227 12.81 5.90 8.57
C ILE A 227 12.28 4.56 9.10
N TYR A 228 13.18 3.61 9.40
CA TYR A 228 12.79 2.33 10.03
C TYR A 228 12.09 2.54 11.37
N ALA A 229 12.63 3.42 12.23
CA ALA A 229 12.03 3.70 13.55
C ALA A 229 10.59 4.23 13.43
N ASN A 230 10.33 5.10 12.46
CA ASN A 230 8.99 5.64 12.22
C ASN A 230 8.03 4.54 11.76
N ILE A 231 8.43 3.73 10.78
CA ILE A 231 7.57 2.67 10.24
C ILE A 231 7.26 1.60 11.29
N PHE A 232 8.27 1.07 11.98
CA PHE A 232 8.05 0.09 13.05
C PHE A 232 7.28 0.69 14.23
N GLY A 233 7.52 1.97 14.55
CA GLY A 233 6.71 2.70 15.54
C GLY A 233 5.23 2.75 15.17
N SER A 234 4.91 3.03 13.90
CA SER A 234 3.53 2.98 13.41
C SER A 234 2.91 1.58 13.47
N VAL A 235 3.69 0.52 13.25
CA VAL A 235 3.22 -0.86 13.42
C VAL A 235 2.87 -1.14 14.89
N PHE A 236 3.75 -0.78 15.83
CA PHE A 236 3.49 -1.03 17.25
C PHE A 236 2.30 -0.22 17.79
N LEU A 237 2.14 1.03 17.34
CA LEU A 237 1.02 1.89 17.75
C LEU A 237 -0.35 1.34 17.35
N ARG A 238 -0.42 0.55 16.28
CA ARG A 238 -1.67 -0.13 15.88
C ARG A 238 -2.05 -1.27 16.82
N ASN A 239 -1.07 -1.82 17.54
CA ASN A 239 -1.20 -3.07 18.31
C ASN A 239 -0.98 -2.90 19.81
N SER A 240 -0.61 -1.71 20.28
CA SER A 240 -0.28 -1.46 21.69
C SER A 240 -0.58 -0.02 22.10
N SER A 241 -0.47 0.25 23.40
CA SER A 241 -0.59 1.62 23.91
C SER A 241 0.57 2.50 23.41
N ILE A 242 0.39 3.83 23.48
CA ILE A 242 1.42 4.80 23.09
C ILE A 242 2.71 4.58 23.90
N ASP A 243 2.60 4.43 25.22
CA ASP A 243 3.75 4.26 26.12
C ASP A 243 4.50 2.95 25.82
N GLU A 244 3.77 1.87 25.56
CA GLU A 244 4.36 0.59 25.18
C GLU A 244 5.05 0.65 23.82
N SER A 245 4.44 1.30 22.83
CA SER A 245 5.04 1.51 21.51
C SER A 245 6.33 2.31 21.60
N ILE A 246 6.35 3.39 22.40
CA ILE A 246 7.55 4.19 22.64
C ILE A 246 8.64 3.32 23.26
N ALA A 247 8.32 2.54 24.29
CA ALA A 247 9.28 1.66 24.95
C ALA A 247 9.88 0.63 23.97
N ARG A 248 9.06 0.03 23.10
CA ARG A 248 9.51 -0.92 22.07
C ARG A 248 10.45 -0.26 21.05
N VAL A 249 10.09 0.91 20.51
CA VAL A 249 10.95 1.66 19.59
C VAL A 249 12.27 2.04 20.26
N GLN A 250 12.24 2.51 21.51
CA GLN A 250 13.47 2.84 22.25
C GLN A 250 14.36 1.61 22.45
N ALA A 251 13.79 0.45 22.81
CA ALA A 251 14.55 -0.78 22.98
C ALA A 251 15.21 -1.26 21.68
N LEU A 252 14.57 -1.04 20.53
CA LEU A 252 15.08 -1.45 19.23
C LEU A 252 16.13 -0.49 18.68
N PHE A 253 15.91 0.82 18.78
CA PHE A 253 16.72 1.83 18.09
C PHE A 253 17.67 2.63 18.99
N ASN A 254 17.55 2.59 20.33
CA ASN A 254 18.41 3.37 21.23
C ASN A 254 19.52 2.54 21.93
N LYS A 255 19.95 1.41 21.34
CA LYS A 255 21.01 0.56 21.91
C LYS A 255 22.37 1.26 22.13
N GLN A 256 22.58 2.47 21.61
CA GLN A 256 23.79 3.27 21.79
C GLN A 256 23.89 4.06 23.11
N GLY A 257 23.07 3.74 24.13
CA GLY A 257 23.19 4.32 25.47
C GLY A 257 24.07 3.55 26.46
N SER A 258 24.57 2.35 26.11
CA SER A 258 25.22 1.45 27.09
C SER A 258 26.60 0.91 26.70
N SER A 259 27.20 1.44 25.62
CA SER A 259 28.55 1.03 25.16
C SER A 259 29.49 2.22 24.98
N ASN A 260 29.55 3.10 25.97
CA ASN A 260 30.73 3.90 26.26
C ASN A 260 30.84 3.94 27.79
N GLY A 261 31.80 3.18 28.32
CA GLY A 261 32.22 3.28 29.72
C GLY A 261 32.89 4.59 30.05
#